data_AF-A0A1V5CE89-F1
#
_entry.id   AF-A0A1V5CE89-F1
#
_cell.length_a   1.000
_cell.length_b   1.000
_cell.length_c   1.000
_cell.angle_alpha   90.00
_cell.angle_beta   90.00
_cell.angle_gamma   90.00
#
_symmetry.space_group_name_H-M   'P 1'
#
loop_
_entity.id
_entity.type
_entity.pdbx_description
1 polymer ?
#
loop_
_entity_poly.entity_id
_entity_poly.type
_entity_poly.pdbx_seq_one_letter_code
_entity_poly.pdbx_strand_id
1 'polypeptide(L)'
;MDASAHTITIRPGNHDFSLLSQAGWSTLLLTMQRRRVLHPTFALFSPRNVQDRTKRLRHGNKGFTLIELIIFIVLGAIILPASFIAFSAAIKQFARPDEYVKARFIAEAKIEQITANPFDNLPPESIPYRAVRGDATNLDSSSQCIRFCGPEYANYLWQWEIRYVDPASNPLTDLPYGTPCSGASCYYRRVSVYVRTPDGSECSVSTIVTGRPKT
;
A
#
# COMPACT_ATOMS: atom_id res chain seq x y z
N MET A 1 55.98 36.56 5.46
CA MET A 1 55.55 35.15 5.59
C MET A 1 54.09 35.13 5.24
N ASP A 2 53.79 35.01 3.95
CA ASP A 2 52.43 35.11 3.41
C ASP A 2 51.87 33.71 3.20
N ALA A 3 50.83 33.37 3.96
CA ALA A 3 50.11 32.11 3.86
C ALA A 3 48.92 32.28 2.91
N SER A 4 49.09 31.86 1.67
CA SER A 4 48.03 31.81 0.66
C SER A 4 47.16 30.56 0.89
N ALA A 5 45.90 30.76 1.28
CA ALA A 5 44.92 29.69 1.44
C ALA A 5 44.22 29.40 0.10
N HIS A 6 44.40 28.18 -0.43
CA HIS A 6 43.72 27.70 -1.63
C HIS A 6 42.30 27.21 -1.28
N THR A 7 41.30 27.87 -1.85
CA THR A 7 39.89 27.44 -1.82
C THR A 7 39.64 26.41 -2.92
N ILE A 8 39.26 25.19 -2.55
CA ILE A 8 38.88 24.11 -3.46
C ILE A 8 37.36 24.13 -3.64
N THR A 9 36.90 24.48 -4.84
CA THR A 9 35.49 24.50 -5.22
C THR A 9 35.12 23.16 -5.86
N ILE A 10 34.35 22.33 -5.15
CA ILE A 10 33.84 21.05 -5.68
C ILE A 10 32.50 21.32 -6.38
N ARG A 11 32.45 21.02 -7.69
CA ARG A 11 31.26 21.12 -8.55
C ARG A 11 30.45 19.82 -8.43
N PRO A 12 29.14 19.84 -8.13
CA PRO A 12 28.30 18.65 -8.21
C PRO A 12 27.97 18.33 -9.67
N GLY A 13 28.21 17.08 -10.07
CA GLY A 13 27.90 16.53 -11.39
C GLY A 13 26.41 16.25 -11.55
N ASN A 14 25.85 16.72 -12.67
CA ASN A 14 24.55 16.32 -13.18
C ASN A 14 24.59 14.83 -13.54
N HIS A 15 23.81 14.02 -12.85
CA HIS A 15 23.41 12.70 -13.34
C HIS A 15 21.97 12.80 -13.83
N ASP A 16 21.84 12.92 -15.15
CA ASP A 16 20.58 12.76 -15.87
C ASP A 16 20.11 11.31 -15.73
N PHE A 17 19.18 11.06 -14.81
CA PHE A 17 18.45 9.80 -14.71
C PHE A 17 17.19 9.90 -15.57
N SER A 18 17.28 9.37 -16.78
CA SER A 18 16.18 9.21 -17.73
C SER A 18 15.08 8.34 -17.13
N LEU A 19 13.98 8.98 -16.71
CA LEU A 19 12.75 8.33 -16.29
C LEU A 19 12.05 7.69 -17.50
N LEU A 20 12.09 6.36 -17.55
CA LEU A 20 11.13 5.56 -18.30
C LEU A 20 9.74 5.74 -17.67
N SER A 21 9.01 6.70 -18.21
CA SER A 21 7.57 6.83 -18.14
C SER A 21 6.92 5.54 -18.70
N GLN A 22 6.57 4.60 -17.81
CA GLN A 22 5.55 3.61 -18.13
C GLN A 22 4.20 4.10 -17.62
N ALA A 23 3.36 4.37 -18.62
CA ALA A 23 1.99 4.75 -18.50
C ALA A 23 1.14 3.65 -17.85
N GLY A 24 0.21 4.11 -17.00
CA GLY A 24 -1.21 3.84 -17.22
C GLY A 24 -1.73 2.48 -16.78
N TRP A 25 -2.17 2.40 -15.53
CA TRP A 25 -3.28 1.52 -15.14
C TRP A 25 -4.32 2.31 -14.36
N SER A 26 -5.24 2.87 -15.15
CA SER A 26 -6.66 3.10 -14.95
C SER A 26 -7.28 2.71 -13.60
N THR A 27 -7.81 3.74 -12.93
CA THR A 27 -9.20 3.83 -12.44
C THR A 27 -9.87 2.52 -12.00
N LEU A 28 -9.70 2.20 -10.71
CA LEU A 28 -10.67 1.39 -9.98
C LEU A 28 -11.92 2.23 -9.68
N LEU A 29 -12.87 2.18 -10.62
CA LEU A 29 -14.26 2.58 -10.41
C LEU A 29 -14.83 1.72 -9.27
N LEU A 30 -14.98 2.33 -8.09
CA LEU A 30 -15.82 1.85 -7.01
C LEU A 30 -17.29 1.94 -7.45
N THR A 31 -17.74 0.95 -8.22
CA THR A 31 -19.16 0.66 -8.35
C THR A 31 -19.64 0.15 -7.01
N MET A 32 -20.36 1.02 -6.30
CA MET A 32 -21.10 0.71 -5.09
C MET A 32 -22.22 -0.27 -5.46
N GLN A 33 -21.87 -1.56 -5.51
CA GLN A 33 -22.79 -2.64 -5.85
C GLN A 33 -23.69 -2.89 -4.64
N ARG A 34 -24.79 -2.12 -4.61
CA ARG A 34 -25.97 -2.32 -3.76
C ARG A 34 -26.34 -3.81 -3.79
N ARG A 35 -26.02 -4.52 -2.70
CA ARG A 35 -26.47 -5.90 -2.46
C ARG A 35 -27.99 -5.91 -2.47
N ARG A 36 -28.58 -6.16 -3.64
CA ARG A 36 -29.84 -6.89 -3.68
C ARG A 36 -29.49 -8.30 -3.23
N VAL A 37 -30.12 -8.71 -2.14
CA VAL A 37 -30.23 -10.11 -1.74
C VAL A 37 -30.97 -10.81 -2.88
N LEU A 38 -30.22 -11.25 -3.88
CA LEU A 38 -30.69 -12.19 -4.86
C LEU A 38 -30.58 -13.54 -4.18
N HIS A 39 -31.75 -14.04 -3.80
CA HIS A 39 -31.94 -15.45 -3.49
C HIS A 39 -31.15 -16.27 -4.52
N PRO A 40 -30.27 -17.19 -4.08
CA PRO A 40 -29.78 -18.20 -4.97
C PRO A 40 -30.98 -19.07 -5.32
N THR A 41 -31.63 -18.76 -6.44
CA THR A 41 -32.41 -19.75 -7.16
C THR A 41 -31.37 -20.77 -7.62
N PHE A 42 -31.22 -21.82 -6.83
CA PHE A 42 -30.47 -23.01 -7.18
C PHE A 42 -31.11 -23.55 -8.46
N ALA A 43 -30.57 -23.13 -9.61
CA ALA A 43 -30.77 -23.83 -10.85
C ALA A 43 -30.21 -25.23 -10.62
N LEU A 44 -31.14 -26.18 -10.49
CA LEU A 44 -30.91 -27.61 -10.50
C LEU A 44 -30.04 -27.93 -11.71
N PHE A 45 -28.72 -27.99 -11.47
CA PHE A 45 -27.80 -28.64 -12.38
C PHE A 45 -28.27 -30.08 -12.48
N SER A 46 -28.92 -30.39 -13.60
CA SER A 46 -29.15 -31.75 -14.04
C SER A 46 -27.80 -32.44 -14.04
N PRO A 47 -27.58 -33.43 -13.15
CA PRO A 47 -26.34 -34.18 -13.17
C PRO A 47 -26.38 -34.97 -14.47
N ARG A 48 -25.62 -34.48 -15.46
CA ARG A 48 -25.31 -35.23 -16.66
C ARG A 48 -24.71 -36.53 -16.16
N ASN A 49 -25.44 -37.60 -16.39
CA ASN A 49 -25.18 -38.98 -16.03
C ASN A 49 -23.82 -39.39 -16.58
N VAL A 50 -22.76 -39.02 -15.87
CA VAL A 50 -21.47 -39.67 -15.94
C VAL A 50 -21.76 -41.01 -15.31
N GLN A 51 -22.00 -42.01 -16.16
CA GLN A 51 -22.00 -43.40 -15.76
C GLN A 51 -20.69 -43.65 -15.03
N ASP A 52 -20.83 -43.62 -13.71
CA ASP A 52 -19.85 -44.02 -12.75
C ASP A 52 -19.66 -45.52 -12.99
N ARG A 53 -18.77 -45.85 -13.94
CA ARG A 53 -17.98 -47.06 -13.87
C ARG A 53 -17.05 -46.88 -12.67
N THR A 54 -17.65 -46.91 -11.48
CA THR A 54 -17.02 -47.42 -10.28
C THR A 54 -16.64 -48.85 -10.60
N LYS A 55 -15.50 -49.01 -11.28
CA LYS A 55 -14.70 -50.22 -11.22
C LYS A 55 -14.48 -50.38 -9.74
N ARG A 56 -15.30 -51.25 -9.14
CA ARG A 56 -15.15 -51.71 -7.78
C ARG A 56 -13.70 -52.15 -7.68
N LEU A 57 -12.85 -51.29 -7.12
CA LEU A 57 -11.61 -51.70 -6.52
C LEU A 57 -12.03 -52.52 -5.32
N ARG A 58 -12.50 -53.75 -5.59
CA ARG A 58 -12.51 -54.83 -4.64
C ARG A 58 -11.04 -55.00 -4.27
N HIS A 59 -10.62 -54.21 -3.29
CA HIS A 59 -9.53 -54.52 -2.40
C HIS A 59 -9.92 -55.84 -1.75
N GLY A 60 -9.63 -56.95 -2.46
CA GLY A 60 -9.37 -58.20 -1.77
C GLY A 60 -8.22 -57.90 -0.81
N ASN A 61 -8.35 -58.39 0.42
CA ASN A 61 -7.46 -58.19 1.57
C ASN A 61 -6.00 -58.55 1.28
N LYS A 62 -5.34 -57.80 0.40
CA LYS A 62 -3.93 -57.92 0.06
C LYS A 62 -3.24 -56.85 0.89
N GLY A 63 -2.50 -57.30 1.89
CA GLY A 63 -1.67 -56.41 2.70
C GLY A 63 -0.75 -55.57 1.81
N PHE A 64 -0.41 -54.38 2.30
CA PHE A 64 0.56 -53.50 1.66
C PHE A 64 1.84 -54.28 1.40
N THR A 65 2.29 -54.33 0.15
CA THR A 65 3.55 -55.00 -0.15
C THR A 65 4.70 -54.17 0.42
N LEU A 66 5.74 -54.82 0.95
CA LEU A 66 6.88 -54.14 1.57
C LEU A 66 7.55 -53.16 0.59
N ILE A 67 7.56 -53.49 -0.70
CA ILE A 67 8.10 -52.61 -1.75
C ILE A 67 7.26 -51.34 -1.94
N GLU A 68 5.93 -51.45 -1.87
CA GLU A 68 5.04 -50.30 -2.00
C GLU A 68 5.25 -49.32 -0.84
N LEU A 69 5.40 -49.85 0.38
CA LEU A 69 5.69 -49.05 1.57
C LEU A 69 7.01 -48.25 1.41
N ILE A 70 8.08 -48.91 0.94
CA ILE A 70 9.37 -48.24 0.73
C ILE A 70 9.25 -47.12 -0.30
N ILE A 71 8.54 -47.35 -1.42
CA ILE A 71 8.34 -46.34 -2.46
C ILE A 71 7.58 -45.13 -1.91
N PHE A 72 6.53 -45.34 -1.11
CA PHE A 72 5.79 -44.23 -0.48
C PHE A 72 6.66 -43.37 0.44
N ILE A 73 7.52 -44.00 1.26
CA ILE A 73 8.40 -43.28 2.17
C ILE A 73 9.44 -42.47 1.38
N VAL A 74 10.05 -43.07 0.36
CA VAL A 74 11.04 -42.39 -0.49
C VAL A 74 10.41 -41.23 -1.26
N LEU A 75 9.22 -41.41 -1.84
CA LEU A 75 8.52 -40.32 -2.53
C LEU A 75 8.14 -39.19 -1.57
N GLY A 76 7.61 -39.53 -0.39
CA GLY A 76 7.25 -38.56 0.64
C GLY A 76 8.44 -37.73 1.11
N ALA A 77 9.61 -38.36 1.28
CA ALA A 77 10.84 -37.69 1.69
C ALA A 77 11.34 -36.64 0.67
N ILE A 78 11.02 -36.81 -0.63
CA ILE A 78 11.40 -35.87 -1.68
C ILE A 78 10.34 -34.77 -1.84
N ILE A 79 9.05 -35.14 -1.79
CA ILE A 79 7.95 -34.20 -2.04
C ILE A 79 7.73 -33.25 -0.85
N LEU A 80 7.91 -33.71 0.39
CA LEU A 80 7.67 -32.88 1.58
C LEU A 80 8.58 -31.65 1.66
N PRO A 81 9.91 -31.75 1.50
CA PRO A 81 10.78 -30.57 1.49
C PRO A 81 10.46 -29.60 0.35
N ALA A 82 10.17 -30.11 -0.85
CA ALA A 82 9.82 -29.28 -2.00
C ALA A 82 8.52 -28.49 -1.80
N SER A 83 7.47 -29.16 -1.29
CA SER A 83 6.19 -28.53 -0.96
C SER A 83 6.31 -27.52 0.18
N PHE A 84 7.17 -27.77 1.18
CA PHE A 84 7.44 -26.82 2.27
C PHE A 84 8.01 -25.50 1.75
N ILE A 85 8.93 -25.52 0.79
CA ILE A 85 9.51 -24.29 0.20
C ILE A 85 8.41 -23.47 -0.49
N ALA A 86 7.62 -24.09 -1.36
CA ALA A 86 6.53 -23.40 -2.08
C ALA A 86 5.48 -22.84 -1.12
N PHE A 87 5.11 -23.62 -0.10
CA PHE A 87 4.14 -23.20 0.91
C PHE A 87 4.65 -22.07 1.79
N SER A 88 5.93 -22.11 2.20
CA SER A 88 6.55 -21.03 2.98
C SER A 88 6.59 -19.71 2.21
N ALA A 89 6.82 -19.75 0.89
CA ALA A 89 6.78 -18.57 0.03
C ALA A 89 5.35 -18.00 -0.06
N ALA A 90 4.34 -18.86 -0.23
CA ALA A 90 2.94 -18.45 -0.26
C ALA A 90 2.50 -17.82 1.08
N ILE A 91 2.82 -18.44 2.23
CA ILE A 91 2.47 -17.86 3.55
C ILE A 91 3.12 -16.50 3.76
N LYS A 92 4.37 -16.30 3.33
CA LYS A 92 5.05 -15.01 3.44
C LYS A 92 4.33 -13.88 2.70
N GLN A 93 3.53 -14.19 1.67
CA GLN A 93 2.68 -13.20 1.00
C GLN A 93 1.40 -12.91 1.79
N PHE A 94 0.81 -13.93 2.44
CA PHE A 94 -0.40 -13.78 3.26
C PHE A 94 -0.16 -13.23 4.66
N ALA A 95 1.08 -13.28 5.18
CA ALA A 95 1.44 -12.70 6.47
C ALA A 95 1.72 -11.19 6.42
N ARG A 96 1.73 -10.58 5.23
CA ARG A 96 1.99 -9.13 5.03
C ARG A 96 0.79 -8.16 5.04
N PRO A 97 -0.50 -8.55 5.18
CA PRO A 97 -1.57 -7.55 5.18
C PRO A 97 -1.43 -6.59 6.37
N ASP A 98 -0.76 -7.00 7.44
CA ASP A 98 -0.55 -6.16 8.62
C ASP A 98 0.28 -4.90 8.32
N GLU A 99 1.36 -5.01 7.52
CA GLU A 99 2.21 -3.85 7.23
C GLU A 99 1.50 -2.79 6.37
N TYR A 100 0.75 -3.23 5.36
CA TYR A 100 -0.02 -2.35 4.50
C TYR A 100 -1.18 -1.70 5.27
N VAL A 101 -1.87 -2.46 6.12
CA VAL A 101 -2.94 -1.94 6.98
C VAL A 101 -2.39 -0.89 7.96
N LYS A 102 -1.23 -1.15 8.57
CA LYS A 102 -0.51 -0.17 9.41
C LYS A 102 -0.14 1.09 8.61
N ALA A 103 0.46 0.94 7.44
CA ALA A 103 0.82 2.09 6.58
C ALA A 103 -0.40 2.95 6.25
N ARG A 104 -1.53 2.31 5.95
CA ARG A 104 -2.79 2.99 5.69
C ARG A 104 -3.30 3.75 6.91
N PHE A 105 -3.30 3.14 8.09
CA PHE A 105 -3.73 3.82 9.33
C PHE A 105 -2.83 5.02 9.66
N ILE A 106 -1.51 4.90 9.44
CA ILE A 106 -0.56 6.01 9.57
C ILE A 106 -0.93 7.15 8.62
N ALA A 107 -1.20 6.83 7.35
CA ALA A 107 -1.58 7.82 6.35
C ALA A 107 -2.90 8.53 6.73
N GLU A 108 -3.91 7.77 7.15
CA GLU A 108 -5.23 8.30 7.54
C GLU A 108 -5.14 9.21 8.77
N ALA A 109 -4.39 8.83 9.82
CA ALA A 109 -4.23 9.71 10.97
C ALA A 109 -3.43 10.98 10.64
N LYS A 110 -2.49 10.90 9.68
CA LYS A 110 -1.78 12.10 9.22
C LYS A 110 -2.70 13.03 8.45
N ILE A 111 -3.59 12.49 7.61
CA ILE A 111 -4.63 13.28 6.95
C ILE A 111 -5.52 13.94 8.01
N GLU A 112 -5.97 13.21 9.04
CA GLU A 112 -6.75 13.78 10.15
C GLU A 112 -5.98 14.95 10.81
N GLN A 113 -4.69 14.79 11.08
CA GLN A 113 -3.86 15.84 11.66
C GLN A 113 -3.70 17.07 10.73
N ILE A 114 -3.48 16.87 9.42
CA ILE A 114 -3.32 17.97 8.47
C ILE A 114 -4.65 18.73 8.32
N THR A 115 -5.76 18.00 8.25
CA THR A 115 -7.11 18.54 8.05
C THR A 115 -7.75 19.08 9.33
N ALA A 116 -7.16 18.84 10.50
CA ALA A 116 -7.57 19.47 11.76
C ALA A 116 -7.32 21.00 11.76
N ASN A 117 -6.37 21.48 10.94
CA ASN A 117 -6.13 22.91 10.78
C ASN A 117 -7.12 23.52 9.78
N PRO A 118 -7.53 24.79 9.97
CA PRO A 118 -8.35 25.50 9.01
C PRO A 118 -7.70 25.52 7.61
N PHE A 119 -8.54 25.56 6.56
CA PHE A 119 -8.09 25.57 5.16
C PHE A 119 -7.04 26.66 4.86
N ASP A 120 -7.18 27.85 5.46
CA ASP A 120 -6.27 28.98 5.29
C ASP A 120 -4.90 28.76 5.99
N ASN A 121 -4.85 27.88 7.00
CA ASN A 121 -3.69 27.62 7.86
C ASN A 121 -3.14 26.20 7.71
N LEU A 122 -3.14 25.68 6.48
CA LEU A 122 -2.54 24.37 6.21
C LEU A 122 -1.01 24.41 6.34
N PRO A 123 -0.38 23.27 6.68
CA PRO A 123 1.08 23.14 6.73
C PRO A 123 1.72 23.31 5.33
N PRO A 124 3.07 23.32 5.24
CA PRO A 124 3.78 23.43 3.98
C PRO A 124 3.27 22.46 2.90
N GLU A 125 3.28 22.93 1.66
CA GLU A 125 2.71 22.23 0.50
C GLU A 125 3.31 20.84 0.28
N SER A 126 4.59 20.64 0.58
CA SER A 126 5.19 19.31 0.56
C SER A 126 6.28 19.19 1.61
N ILE A 127 6.51 17.96 2.06
CA ILE A 127 7.72 17.62 2.80
C ILE A 127 8.40 16.41 2.16
N PRO A 128 9.74 16.31 2.24
CA PRO A 128 10.42 15.07 1.89
C PRO A 128 10.08 13.97 2.89
N TYR A 129 10.40 12.72 2.54
CA TYR A 129 10.26 11.60 3.45
C TYR A 129 10.95 11.87 4.79
N ARG A 130 10.22 11.60 5.86
CA ARG A 130 10.73 11.60 7.24
C ARG A 130 10.40 10.28 7.90
N ALA A 131 11.18 9.89 8.89
CA ALA A 131 10.82 8.74 9.71
C ALA A 131 9.56 9.06 10.51
N VAL A 132 8.66 8.07 10.62
CA VAL A 132 7.58 8.09 11.60
C VAL A 132 8.27 8.00 12.96
N ARG A 133 8.23 9.09 13.72
CA ARG A 133 8.95 9.19 14.98
C ARG A 133 8.26 8.31 16.02
N GLY A 134 8.69 7.06 16.14
CA GLY A 134 8.19 6.09 17.10
C GLY A 134 8.77 6.25 18.52
N ASP A 135 9.37 7.40 18.82
CA ASP A 135 10.03 7.62 20.10
C ASP A 135 8.99 7.90 21.19
N ALA A 136 8.50 6.82 21.80
CA ALA A 136 7.60 6.85 22.95
C ALA A 136 8.22 7.52 24.18
N THR A 137 9.53 7.83 24.18
CA THR A 137 10.23 8.38 25.34
C THR A 137 10.25 9.91 25.41
N ASN A 138 9.96 10.60 24.30
CA ASN A 138 9.75 12.05 24.28
C ASN A 138 8.26 12.35 24.07
N LEU A 139 7.50 12.19 25.16
CA LEU A 139 6.12 12.65 25.29
C LEU A 139 6.11 14.13 25.71
N ASP A 140 6.91 14.99 25.07
CA ASP A 140 6.73 16.43 25.25
C ASP A 140 5.36 16.79 24.68
N SER A 141 4.65 17.74 25.30
CA SER A 141 3.29 18.14 24.90
C SER A 141 3.21 18.69 23.46
N SER A 142 4.35 18.86 22.80
CA SER A 142 4.57 19.23 21.39
C SER A 142 4.94 18.05 20.47
N SER A 143 5.23 16.85 21.00
CA SER A 143 5.52 15.67 20.18
C SER A 143 4.27 15.23 19.42
N GLN A 144 4.38 15.21 18.09
CA GLN A 144 3.35 14.75 17.16
C GLN A 144 3.13 13.22 17.22
N CYS A 145 3.40 12.57 18.35
CA CYS A 145 3.18 11.15 18.54
C CYS A 145 1.71 10.93 18.96
N ILE A 146 0.78 11.17 18.03
CA ILE A 146 -0.65 11.29 18.39
C ILE A 146 -1.35 9.92 18.43
N ARG A 147 -0.87 8.88 17.72
CA ARG A 147 -1.45 7.51 17.79
C ARG A 147 -0.49 6.34 17.50
N PHE A 148 0.62 6.56 16.80
CA PHE A 148 1.52 5.48 16.33
C PHE A 148 2.90 5.59 16.96
N CYS A 149 2.96 5.35 18.26
CA CYS A 149 4.17 5.41 19.08
C CYS A 149 4.56 3.99 19.46
N GLY A 150 5.64 3.49 18.87
CA GLY A 150 6.11 2.13 19.15
C GLY A 150 7.28 1.75 18.26
N PRO A 151 8.16 0.85 18.73
CA PRO A 151 9.29 0.36 17.95
C PRO A 151 8.83 -0.31 16.63
N GLU A 152 7.61 -0.83 16.57
CA GLU A 152 7.01 -1.41 15.38
C GLU A 152 6.79 -0.39 14.24
N TYR A 153 6.76 0.91 14.55
CA TYR A 153 6.58 1.99 13.57
C TYR A 153 7.88 2.68 13.17
N ALA A 154 9.00 2.39 13.83
CA ALA A 154 10.25 3.13 13.69
C ALA A 154 10.85 3.13 12.27
N ASN A 155 10.54 2.10 11.48
CA ASN A 155 11.06 1.92 10.12
C ASN A 155 10.11 2.43 9.02
N TYR A 156 8.94 2.97 9.40
CA TYR A 156 8.04 3.58 8.42
C TYR A 156 8.53 4.98 8.07
N LEU A 157 8.47 5.32 6.78
CA LEU A 157 8.72 6.67 6.31
C LEU A 157 7.42 7.26 5.80
N TRP A 158 7.21 8.55 6.00
CA TRP A 158 6.06 9.26 5.46
C TRP A 158 6.48 10.55 4.75
N GLN A 159 5.70 10.93 3.75
CA GLN A 159 5.73 12.24 3.14
C GLN A 159 4.29 12.67 2.87
N TRP A 160 4.06 13.97 2.73
CA TRP A 160 2.77 14.47 2.27
C TRP A 160 2.96 15.56 1.24
N GLU A 161 1.91 15.75 0.44
CA GLU A 161 1.82 16.75 -0.58
C GLU A 161 0.40 17.34 -0.59
N ILE A 162 0.32 18.66 -0.72
CA ILE A 162 -0.91 19.43 -0.82
C ILE A 162 -0.86 20.14 -2.16
N ARG A 163 -1.83 19.84 -3.04
CA ARG A 163 -1.96 20.49 -4.35
C ARG A 163 -3.32 21.14 -4.49
N TYR A 164 -3.38 22.24 -5.23
CA TYR A 164 -4.66 22.76 -5.70
C TYR A 164 -5.25 21.84 -6.76
N VAL A 165 -6.57 21.72 -6.78
CA VAL A 165 -7.30 20.91 -7.75
C VAL A 165 -8.17 21.83 -8.59
N ASP A 166 -8.21 21.60 -9.90
CA ASP A 166 -9.16 22.27 -10.77
C ASP A 166 -10.51 21.53 -10.74
N PRO A 167 -11.57 22.09 -10.10
CA PRO A 167 -12.87 21.43 -10.05
C PRO A 167 -13.58 21.35 -11.41
N ALA A 168 -13.14 22.12 -12.41
CA ALA A 168 -13.72 22.09 -13.76
C ALA A 168 -13.12 20.97 -14.64
N SER A 169 -11.97 20.41 -14.24
CA SER A 169 -11.31 19.32 -14.96
C SER A 169 -11.99 17.97 -14.72
N ASN A 170 -12.09 17.15 -15.77
CA ASN A 170 -12.60 15.77 -15.69
C ASN A 170 -11.67 14.82 -16.48
N PRO A 171 -10.89 13.95 -15.82
CA PRO A 171 -10.85 13.74 -14.37
C PRO A 171 -10.24 14.94 -13.61
N LEU A 172 -10.49 15.01 -12.30
CA LEU A 172 -9.90 16.03 -11.42
C LEU A 172 -8.37 16.02 -11.49
N THR A 173 -7.80 17.02 -12.16
CA THR A 173 -6.35 17.20 -12.29
C THR A 173 -5.80 18.12 -11.21
N ASP A 174 -4.64 17.75 -10.69
CA ASP A 174 -3.87 18.62 -9.80
C ASP A 174 -3.22 19.74 -10.63
N LEU A 175 -3.25 20.96 -10.11
CA LEU A 175 -2.50 22.06 -10.72
C LEU A 175 -0.99 21.84 -10.48
N PRO A 176 -0.12 22.27 -11.43
CA PRO A 176 1.32 22.18 -11.25
C PRO A 176 1.78 22.90 -9.98
N TYR A 177 2.84 22.38 -9.36
CA TYR A 177 3.44 22.99 -8.17
C TYR A 177 3.81 24.46 -8.42
N GLY A 178 3.49 25.35 -7.47
CA GLY A 178 3.72 26.79 -7.60
C GLY A 178 2.76 27.54 -8.53
N THR A 179 1.75 26.87 -9.11
CA THR A 179 0.71 27.56 -9.88
C THR A 179 -0.18 28.36 -8.92
N PRO A 180 -0.29 29.69 -9.07
CA PRO A 180 -1.24 30.45 -8.26
C PRO A 180 -2.65 29.97 -8.57
N CYS A 181 -3.43 29.71 -7.53
CA CYS A 181 -4.83 29.34 -7.72
C CYS A 181 -5.62 30.52 -8.30
N SER A 182 -6.69 30.24 -9.04
CA SER A 182 -7.61 31.27 -9.53
C SER A 182 -9.07 30.81 -9.47
N GLY A 183 -9.97 31.72 -9.08
CA GLY A 183 -11.41 31.45 -9.00
C GLY A 183 -11.75 30.27 -8.09
N ALA A 184 -12.51 29.31 -8.63
CA ALA A 184 -12.99 28.15 -7.89
C ALA A 184 -11.85 27.23 -7.40
N SER A 185 -10.75 27.11 -8.13
CA SER A 185 -9.62 26.23 -7.78
C SER A 185 -8.97 26.60 -6.44
N CYS A 186 -9.05 27.86 -6.00
CA CYS A 186 -8.53 28.31 -4.72
C CYS A 186 -9.24 27.68 -3.50
N TYR A 187 -10.44 27.14 -3.69
CA TYR A 187 -11.25 26.56 -2.63
C TYR A 187 -11.10 25.04 -2.52
N TYR A 188 -10.31 24.40 -3.39
CA TYR A 188 -10.14 22.94 -3.38
C TYR A 188 -8.66 22.59 -3.31
N ARG A 189 -8.29 21.83 -2.27
CA ARG A 189 -6.94 21.30 -2.12
C ARG A 189 -7.01 19.78 -1.95
N ARG A 190 -6.19 19.04 -2.68
CA ARG A 190 -5.96 17.62 -2.48
C ARG A 190 -4.78 17.47 -1.51
N VAL A 191 -5.01 16.74 -0.43
CA VAL A 191 -3.97 16.34 0.52
C VAL A 191 -3.68 14.88 0.25
N SER A 192 -2.47 14.58 -0.20
CA SER A 192 -1.96 13.23 -0.45
C SER A 192 -0.89 12.90 0.58
N VAL A 193 -1.02 11.77 1.25
CA VAL A 193 -0.02 11.24 2.18
C VAL A 193 0.49 9.92 1.64
N TYR A 194 1.81 9.79 1.59
CA TYR A 194 2.50 8.60 1.14
C TYR A 194 3.27 8.02 2.32
N VAL A 195 3.09 6.73 2.57
CA VAL A 195 3.76 6.00 3.64
C VAL A 195 4.52 4.83 3.03
N ARG A 196 5.83 4.82 3.21
CA ARG A 196 6.71 3.73 2.80
C ARG A 196 6.91 2.77 3.97
N THR A 197 6.63 1.51 3.74
CA THR A 197 6.83 0.41 4.69
C THR A 197 8.31 0.03 4.78
N PRO A 198 8.72 -0.75 5.80
CA PRO A 198 10.10 -1.19 5.97
C PRO A 198 10.63 -2.05 4.80
N ASP A 199 9.74 -2.74 4.08
CA ASP A 199 10.09 -3.53 2.89
C ASP A 199 10.23 -2.68 1.61
N GLY A 200 9.99 -1.36 1.70
CA GLY A 200 10.09 -0.41 0.61
C GLY A 200 8.82 -0.25 -0.22
N SER A 201 7.75 -1.00 0.06
CA SER A 201 6.45 -0.77 -0.58
C SER A 201 5.83 0.56 -0.14
N GLU A 202 4.95 1.13 -0.96
CA GLU A 202 4.37 2.45 -0.71
C GLU A 202 2.85 2.40 -0.72
N CYS A 203 2.25 2.98 0.33
CA CYS A 203 0.81 3.18 0.45
C CYS A 203 0.51 4.67 0.31
N SER A 204 -0.43 5.03 -0.56
CA SER A 204 -0.88 6.41 -0.74
C SER A 204 -2.35 6.56 -0.37
N VAL A 205 -2.67 7.57 0.42
CA VAL A 205 -4.05 7.97 0.74
C VAL A 205 -4.20 9.45 0.40
N SER A 206 -5.30 9.80 -0.27
CA SER A 206 -5.59 11.18 -0.66
C SER A 206 -7.00 11.59 -0.25
N THR A 207 -7.17 12.84 0.17
CA THR A 207 -8.48 13.45 0.42
C THR A 207 -8.55 14.84 -0.21
N ILE A 208 -9.77 15.35 -0.42
CA ILE A 208 -10.01 16.71 -0.89
C ILE A 208 -10.56 17.53 0.27
N VAL A 209 -9.92 18.66 0.54
CA VAL A 209 -10.34 19.65 1.53
C VAL A 209 -10.92 20.84 0.78
N THR A 210 -12.07 21.32 1.27
CA THR A 210 -12.74 22.49 0.69
C THR A 210 -12.69 23.68 1.64
N GLY A 211 -12.35 24.85 1.11
CA GLY A 211 -12.44 26.12 1.80
C GLY A 211 -13.88 26.65 1.75
N ARG A 212 -14.36 27.23 2.86
CA ARG A 212 -15.64 27.95 2.84
C ARG A 212 -15.47 29.28 2.09
N PRO A 213 -16.32 29.62 1.11
CA PRO A 213 -16.30 30.94 0.49
C PRO A 213 -16.49 32.03 1.56
N LYS A 214 -15.66 33.08 1.51
CA LYS A 214 -15.84 34.27 2.34
C LYS A 214 -16.99 35.07 1.73
N THR A 215 -18.15 35.03 2.38
CA THR A 215 -19.33 35.85 2.05
C THR A 215 -19.17 37.27 2.56
#